data_AF-A0AAP9IL74-F1
#
_entry.id   AF-A0AAP9IL74-F1
#
_cell.length_a   1.000
_cell.length_b   1.000
_cell.length_c   1.000
_cell.angle_alpha   90.00
_cell.angle_beta   90.00
_cell.angle_gamma   90.00
#
_symmetry.space_group_name_H-M   'P 1'
#
loop_
_entity.id
_entity.type
_entity.pdbx_description
1 polymer ?
#
loop_
_entity_poly.entity_id
_entity_poly.type
_entity_poly.pdbx_seq_one_letter_code
_entity_poly.pdbx_strand_id
1 'polypeptide(L)'
;MVATDERTDLAAKREFAELLKATLAVYGKDSSKAVIRLYWNAVGSFDIGLIRQALSQWITDPDQGRYAPKPADIIRNIQRLTGRPSWVSANEAWAIALPAQDEANTLIWTAEIAQAWRVAEPIFSDGDRVGARMAFIAAYDRLVATAQSSGVLPQWTLRDIYPRPSACHRQRWTEENGMECWQKFRHLPGYCWIRKNNGKRRNGTNGRNDEHKQTRN
;
A
#
# COMPACT_ATOMS: atom_id res chain seq x y z
N MET A 1 24.56 15.61 -34.25
CA MET A 1 23.59 16.47 -33.54
C MET A 1 23.68 16.26 -32.03
N VAL A 2 24.83 16.52 -31.40
CA VAL A 2 25.06 16.31 -29.94
C VAL A 2 25.46 17.62 -29.20
N ALA A 3 25.72 18.70 -29.93
CA ALA A 3 26.22 19.95 -29.35
C ALA A 3 25.16 20.80 -28.60
N THR A 4 23.87 20.46 -28.71
CA THR A 4 22.80 21.22 -28.05
C THR A 4 22.72 20.94 -26.55
N ASP A 5 23.04 19.72 -26.11
CA ASP A 5 22.89 19.26 -24.73
C ASP A 5 23.97 19.84 -23.79
N GLU A 6 25.21 19.90 -24.26
CA GLU A 6 26.34 20.41 -23.46
C GLU A 6 26.28 21.94 -23.24
N ARG A 7 25.78 22.67 -24.23
CA ARG A 7 25.60 24.13 -24.13
C ARG A 7 24.44 24.50 -23.22
N THR A 8 23.38 23.69 -23.18
CA THR A 8 22.25 23.85 -22.25
C THR A 8 22.64 23.50 -20.82
N ASP A 9 23.45 22.45 -20.60
CA ASP A 9 23.93 22.07 -19.26
C ASP A 9 24.85 23.15 -18.64
N LEU A 10 25.79 23.70 -19.42
CA LEU A 10 26.64 24.80 -18.96
C LEU A 10 25.85 26.08 -18.63
N ALA A 11 24.80 26.37 -19.41
CA ALA A 11 23.91 27.49 -19.15
C ALA A 11 23.11 27.26 -17.85
N ALA A 12 22.54 26.06 -17.67
CA ALA A 12 21.80 25.69 -16.46
C ALA A 12 22.66 25.77 -15.19
N LYS A 13 23.91 25.31 -15.25
CA LYS A 13 24.88 25.43 -14.13
C LYS A 13 25.16 26.88 -13.76
N ARG A 14 25.32 27.76 -14.74
CA ARG A 14 25.54 29.20 -14.52
C ARG A 14 24.32 29.85 -13.89
N GLU A 15 23.15 29.58 -14.45
CA GLU A 15 21.88 30.10 -13.94
C GLU A 15 21.63 29.64 -12.50
N PHE A 16 21.87 28.36 -12.21
CA PHE A 16 21.78 27.82 -10.86
C PHE A 16 22.73 28.52 -9.88
N ALA A 17 23.98 28.73 -10.27
CA ALA A 17 24.96 29.39 -9.42
C ALA A 17 24.54 30.81 -9.07
N GLU A 18 23.97 31.56 -10.01
CA GLU A 18 23.45 32.91 -9.75
C GLU A 18 22.22 32.89 -8.86
N LEU A 19 21.26 31.98 -9.09
CA LEU A 19 20.07 31.81 -8.25
C LEU A 19 20.43 31.46 -6.81
N LEU A 20 21.37 30.51 -6.61
CA LEU A 20 21.78 30.07 -5.29
C LEU A 20 22.53 31.17 -4.54
N LYS A 21 23.43 31.91 -5.21
CA LYS A 21 24.11 33.06 -4.61
C LYS A 21 23.11 34.15 -4.21
N ALA A 22 22.17 34.48 -5.09
CA ALA A 22 21.14 35.48 -4.79
C ALA A 22 20.29 35.05 -3.59
N THR A 23 19.90 33.77 -3.53
CA THR A 23 19.14 33.22 -2.41
C THR A 23 19.94 33.28 -1.11
N LEU A 24 21.20 32.85 -1.10
CA LEU A 24 22.04 32.84 0.11
C LEU A 24 22.45 34.24 0.56
N ALA A 25 22.54 35.20 -0.36
CA ALA A 25 22.75 36.61 -0.05
C ALA A 25 21.61 37.23 0.77
N VAL A 26 20.35 36.80 0.55
CA VAL A 26 19.20 37.21 1.41
C VAL A 26 19.44 36.84 2.87
N TYR A 27 20.16 35.74 3.12
CA TYR A 27 20.50 35.26 4.45
C TYR A 27 21.89 35.72 4.94
N GLY A 28 22.56 36.63 4.22
CA GLY A 28 23.90 37.12 4.56
C GLY A 28 24.99 36.05 4.51
N LYS A 29 24.81 34.98 3.72
CA LYS A 29 25.78 33.88 3.59
C LYS A 29 26.54 33.95 2.28
N ASP A 30 27.87 34.01 2.37
CA ASP A 30 28.74 33.88 1.21
C ASP A 30 28.82 32.42 0.72
N SER A 31 28.69 32.25 -0.59
CA SER A 31 28.64 30.94 -1.23
C SER A 31 29.96 30.65 -1.92
N SER A 32 30.79 29.76 -1.35
CA SER A 32 32.02 29.33 -2.03
C SER A 32 31.71 28.46 -3.26
N LYS A 33 32.61 28.44 -4.24
CA LYS A 33 32.49 27.56 -5.42
C LYS A 33 32.29 26.08 -5.04
N ALA A 34 32.87 25.64 -3.92
CA ALA A 34 32.73 24.27 -3.43
C ALA A 34 31.30 23.98 -2.96
N VAL A 35 30.67 24.92 -2.25
CA VAL A 35 29.28 24.80 -1.78
C VAL A 35 28.31 24.75 -2.97
N ILE A 36 28.48 25.64 -3.95
CA ILE A 36 27.64 25.66 -5.15
C ILE A 36 27.73 24.32 -5.90
N ARG A 37 28.93 23.74 -6.03
CA ARG A 37 29.11 22.41 -6.63
C ARG A 37 28.42 21.31 -5.85
N LEU A 38 28.51 21.33 -4.52
CA LEU A 38 27.83 20.34 -3.67
C LEU A 38 26.31 20.40 -3.85
N TYR A 39 25.75 21.61 -3.87
CA TYR A 39 24.34 21.82 -4.14
C TYR A 39 23.96 21.32 -5.55
N TRP A 40 24.71 21.70 -6.58
CA TRP A 40 24.46 21.24 -7.95
C TRP A 40 24.51 19.72 -8.09
N ASN A 41 25.44 19.04 -7.42
CA ASN A 41 25.50 17.57 -7.43
C ASN A 41 24.24 16.92 -6.83
N ALA A 42 23.54 17.60 -5.92
CA ALA A 42 22.33 17.09 -5.30
C ALA A 42 21.06 17.39 -6.11
N VAL A 43 20.99 18.53 -6.80
CA VAL A 43 19.77 18.98 -7.51
C VAL A 43 19.89 19.01 -9.04
N GLY A 44 21.08 18.80 -9.60
CA GLY A 44 21.35 18.93 -11.04
C GLY A 44 20.64 17.90 -11.92
N SER A 45 19.97 16.90 -11.34
CA SER A 45 19.09 15.99 -12.06
C SER A 45 17.70 16.58 -12.37
N PHE A 46 17.35 17.71 -11.75
CA PHE A 46 16.06 18.38 -11.93
C PHE A 46 16.18 19.53 -12.93
N ASP A 47 15.06 19.87 -13.58
CA ASP A 47 14.97 21.01 -14.48
C ASP A 47 15.27 22.34 -13.74
N ILE A 48 16.01 23.23 -14.39
CA ILE A 48 16.42 24.51 -13.81
C ILE A 48 15.22 25.41 -13.48
N GLY A 49 14.14 25.33 -14.26
CA GLY A 49 12.89 26.02 -14.02
C GLY A 49 12.20 25.53 -12.74
N LEU A 50 12.20 24.21 -12.49
CA LEU A 50 11.70 23.63 -11.24
C LEU A 50 12.53 24.07 -10.03
N ILE A 51 13.86 24.10 -10.17
CA ILE A 51 14.75 24.56 -9.09
C ILE A 51 14.48 26.03 -8.76
N ARG A 52 14.34 26.88 -9.78
CA ARG A 52 13.98 28.29 -9.62
C ARG A 52 12.66 28.45 -8.87
N GLN A 53 11.62 27.73 -9.30
CA GLN A 53 10.31 27.78 -8.64
C GLN A 53 10.38 27.29 -7.19
N ALA A 54 11.12 26.22 -6.92
CA ALA A 54 11.30 25.68 -5.58
C ALA A 54 12.01 26.66 -4.63
N LEU A 55 13.03 27.37 -5.11
CA LEU A 55 13.73 28.42 -4.37
C LEU A 55 12.84 29.65 -4.14
N SER A 56 12.09 30.08 -5.15
CA SER A 56 11.13 31.18 -5.00
C SER A 56 10.07 30.86 -3.95
N GLN A 57 9.49 29.65 -3.98
CA GLN A 57 8.53 29.21 -2.96
C GLN A 57 9.16 29.15 -1.57
N TRP A 58 10.41 28.71 -1.45
CA TRP A 58 11.13 28.66 -0.18
C TRP A 58 11.25 30.04 0.46
N ILE A 59 11.64 31.06 -0.32
CA ILE A 59 11.83 32.43 0.18
C ILE A 59 10.48 33.04 0.61
N THR A 60 9.39 32.71 -0.07
CA THR A 60 8.05 33.23 0.26
C THR A 60 7.35 32.46 1.39
N ASP A 61 7.89 31.33 1.84
CA ASP A 61 7.32 30.52 2.91
C ASP A 61 7.59 31.21 4.28
N PRO A 62 6.54 31.59 5.04
CA PRO A 62 6.71 32.32 6.30
C PRO A 62 7.38 31.49 7.40
N ASP A 63 7.26 30.16 7.36
CA ASP A 63 7.81 29.26 8.37
C ASP A 63 9.20 28.75 7.96
N GLN A 64 9.31 28.22 6.74
CA GLN A 64 10.56 27.61 6.24
C GLN A 64 11.56 28.66 5.74
N GLY A 65 11.07 29.75 5.14
CA GLY A 65 11.87 30.82 4.55
C GLY A 65 12.69 31.63 5.55
N ARG A 66 12.51 31.41 6.85
CA ARG A 66 13.35 32.00 7.92
C ARG A 66 14.79 31.48 7.89
N TYR A 67 15.03 30.30 7.33
CA TYR A 67 16.34 29.65 7.32
C TYR A 67 16.86 29.46 5.89
N ALA A 68 18.19 29.50 5.74
CA ALA A 68 18.83 29.20 4.47
C ALA A 68 18.53 27.76 4.03
N PRO A 69 18.11 27.54 2.77
CA PRO A 69 17.69 26.23 2.29
C PRO A 69 18.86 25.25 2.23
N LYS A 70 18.71 24.05 2.77
CA LYS A 70 19.66 22.93 2.54
C LYS A 70 19.31 22.26 1.20
N PRO A 71 20.23 21.49 0.58
CA PRO A 71 19.92 20.78 -0.65
C PRO A 71 18.68 19.86 -0.53
N ALA A 72 18.52 19.18 0.61
CA ALA A 72 17.37 18.33 0.90
C ALA A 72 16.03 19.10 0.92
N ASP A 73 16.06 20.35 1.37
CA ASP A 73 14.88 21.23 1.43
C ASP A 73 14.42 21.63 0.03
N ILE A 74 15.37 21.92 -0.86
CA ILE A 74 15.10 22.23 -2.28
C ILE A 74 14.47 20.99 -2.96
N ILE A 75 15.04 19.81 -2.74
CA ILE A 75 14.49 18.55 -3.27
C ILE A 75 13.07 18.32 -2.76
N ARG A 76 12.81 18.55 -1.47
CA ARG A 76 11.48 18.43 -0.86
C ARG A 76 10.46 19.36 -1.53
N ASN A 77 10.83 20.62 -1.80
CA ASN A 77 9.95 21.55 -2.52
C ASN A 77 9.71 21.14 -3.97
N ILE A 78 10.75 20.66 -4.67
CA ILE A 78 10.60 20.15 -6.05
C ILE A 78 9.64 18.94 -6.07
N GLN A 79 9.75 18.03 -5.11
CA GLN A 79 8.84 16.88 -4.99
C GLN A 79 7.39 17.32 -4.78
N ARG A 80 7.16 18.35 -3.95
CA ARG A 80 5.84 18.95 -3.75
C ARG A 80 5.30 19.58 -5.04
N LEU A 81 6.13 20.31 -5.78
CA LEU A 81 5.77 20.95 -7.05
C LEU A 81 5.44 19.95 -8.16
N THR A 82 6.23 18.88 -8.26
CA THR A 82 6.09 17.87 -9.31
C THR A 82 4.99 16.85 -9.03
N GLY A 83 4.30 16.96 -7.89
CA GLY A 83 3.25 16.04 -7.50
C GLY A 83 3.74 14.59 -7.39
N ARG A 84 5.04 14.38 -7.14
CA ARG A 84 5.56 13.02 -6.94
C ARG A 84 4.79 12.39 -5.79
N PRO A 85 4.30 11.14 -5.96
CA PRO A 85 3.47 10.52 -4.95
C PRO A 85 4.30 10.41 -3.68
N SER A 86 3.84 11.07 -2.63
CA SER A 86 4.48 11.09 -1.33
C SER A 86 3.88 10.00 -0.46
N TRP A 87 4.68 9.51 0.48
CA TRP A 87 4.19 8.59 1.51
C TRP A 87 3.17 9.34 2.37
N VAL A 88 1.98 8.76 2.52
CA VAL A 88 0.97 9.28 3.46
C VAL A 88 1.46 9.11 4.90
N SER A 89 0.99 9.95 5.81
CA SER A 89 1.37 9.79 7.23
C SER A 89 0.81 8.49 7.80
N ALA A 90 1.44 7.94 8.85
CA ALA A 90 1.00 6.69 9.46
C ALA A 90 -0.47 6.71 9.93
N ASN A 91 -0.97 7.88 10.34
CA ASN A 91 -2.36 8.05 10.75
C ASN A 91 -3.34 8.07 9.57
N GLU A 92 -2.96 8.67 8.44
CA GLU A 92 -3.74 8.61 7.21
C GLU A 92 -3.74 7.19 6.62
N ALA A 93 -2.58 6.53 6.61
CA ALA A 93 -2.44 5.13 6.24
C ALA A 93 -3.35 4.22 7.08
N TRP A 94 -3.43 4.47 8.39
CA TRP A 94 -4.34 3.77 9.28
C TRP A 94 -5.81 4.01 8.89
N ALA A 95 -6.19 5.27 8.63
CA ALA A 95 -7.55 5.60 8.21
C ALA A 95 -7.95 4.91 6.88
N ILE A 96 -7.01 4.81 5.94
CA ILE A 96 -7.19 4.09 4.67
C ILE A 96 -7.36 2.58 4.90
N ALA A 97 -6.64 2.02 5.87
CA ALA A 97 -6.68 0.58 6.17
C ALA A 97 -7.91 0.16 6.98
N LEU A 98 -8.51 1.06 7.78
CA LEU A 98 -9.62 0.73 8.68
C LEU A 98 -10.78 -0.02 8.01
N PRO A 99 -11.27 0.34 6.81
CA PRO A 99 -12.36 -0.39 6.17
C PRO A 99 -11.97 -1.81 5.74
N ALA A 100 -10.68 -2.18 5.75
CA ALA A 100 -10.20 -3.50 5.33
C ALA A 100 -10.63 -4.64 6.26
N GLN A 101 -11.18 -4.31 7.43
CA GLN A 101 -11.83 -5.25 8.34
C GLN A 101 -12.97 -6.01 7.67
N ASP A 102 -13.72 -5.32 6.80
CA ASP A 102 -14.76 -5.94 5.99
C ASP A 102 -14.17 -6.35 4.65
N GLU A 103 -14.33 -7.62 4.29
CA GLU A 103 -13.90 -8.16 3.01
C GLU A 103 -14.75 -7.63 1.85
N ALA A 104 -15.96 -7.12 2.12
CA ALA A 104 -16.81 -6.48 1.12
C ALA A 104 -16.29 -5.10 0.66
N ASN A 105 -15.38 -4.48 1.41
CA ASN A 105 -14.86 -3.16 1.09
C ASN A 105 -13.69 -3.21 0.10
N THR A 106 -13.89 -2.57 -1.05
CA THR A 106 -12.84 -2.28 -2.04
C THR A 106 -12.04 -1.06 -1.58
N LEU A 107 -10.72 -1.22 -1.50
CA LEU A 107 -9.80 -0.20 -1.01
C LEU A 107 -8.68 0.01 -2.01
N ILE A 108 -8.19 1.25 -2.11
CA ILE A 108 -6.96 1.58 -2.82
C ILE A 108 -5.91 1.85 -1.75
N TRP A 109 -4.86 1.03 -1.72
CA TRP A 109 -3.81 1.11 -0.71
C TRP A 109 -2.46 0.73 -1.31
N THR A 110 -1.37 1.02 -0.59
CA THR A 110 -0.03 0.60 -1.02
C THR A 110 0.33 -0.76 -0.42
N ALA A 111 1.38 -1.39 -0.95
CA ALA A 111 1.89 -2.66 -0.42
C ALA A 111 2.30 -2.55 1.06
N GLU A 112 2.84 -1.40 1.46
CA GLU A 112 3.27 -1.10 2.83
C GLU A 112 2.08 -0.99 3.78
N ILE A 113 0.99 -0.35 3.35
CA ILE A 113 -0.27 -0.28 4.12
C ILE A 113 -0.84 -1.69 4.31
N ALA A 114 -0.89 -2.50 3.24
CA ALA A 114 -1.40 -3.87 3.30
C ALA A 114 -0.56 -4.77 4.23
N GLN A 115 0.76 -4.66 4.18
CA GLN A 115 1.67 -5.40 5.06
C GLN A 115 1.55 -4.95 6.52
N ALA A 116 1.46 -3.65 6.78
CA ALA A 116 1.23 -3.12 8.12
C ALA A 116 -0.13 -3.57 8.69
N TRP A 117 -1.18 -3.58 7.86
CA TRP A 117 -2.49 -4.09 8.23
C TRP A 117 -2.44 -5.56 8.68
N ARG A 118 -1.69 -6.40 7.96
CA ARG A 118 -1.54 -7.83 8.29
C ARG A 118 -0.91 -8.08 9.67
N VAL A 119 -0.08 -7.15 10.16
CA VAL A 119 0.49 -7.22 11.52
C VAL A 119 -0.54 -6.80 12.58
N ALA A 120 -1.34 -5.78 12.29
CA ALA A 120 -2.32 -5.23 13.21
C ALA A 120 -3.64 -6.02 13.30
N GLU A 121 -4.01 -6.71 12.22
CA GLU A 121 -5.27 -7.45 12.09
C GLU A 121 -5.59 -8.44 13.22
N PRO A 122 -4.66 -9.33 13.68
CA PRO A 122 -4.99 -10.24 14.77
C PRO A 122 -5.32 -9.49 16.07
N ILE A 123 -4.53 -8.48 16.42
CA ILE A 123 -4.74 -7.65 17.61
C ILE A 123 -6.07 -6.88 17.50
N PHE A 124 -6.38 -6.40 16.30
CA PHE A 124 -7.63 -5.71 16.03
C PHE A 124 -8.84 -6.65 16.18
N SER A 125 -8.70 -7.89 15.69
CA SER A 125 -9.73 -8.93 15.75
C SER A 125 -10.02 -9.39 17.19
N ASP A 126 -9.01 -9.33 18.05
CA ASP A 126 -9.14 -9.56 19.49
C ASP A 126 -9.84 -8.40 20.24
N GLY A 127 -10.14 -7.30 19.54
CA GLY A 127 -10.89 -6.15 20.05
C GLY A 127 -10.03 -5.00 20.58
N ASP A 128 -8.70 -5.16 20.66
CA ASP A 128 -7.79 -4.10 21.08
C ASP A 128 -7.44 -3.15 19.91
N ARG A 129 -8.31 -2.17 19.71
CA ARG A 129 -8.15 -1.16 18.64
C ARG A 129 -6.92 -0.26 18.84
N VAL A 130 -6.54 -0.01 20.10
CA VAL A 130 -5.41 0.89 20.41
C VAL A 130 -4.10 0.15 20.18
N GLY A 131 -3.97 -1.08 20.70
CA GLY A 131 -2.84 -1.95 20.45
C GLY A 131 -2.65 -2.24 18.96
N ALA A 132 -3.74 -2.52 18.23
CA ALA A 132 -3.70 -2.72 16.79
C ALA A 132 -3.19 -1.48 16.04
N ARG A 133 -3.66 -0.27 16.40
CA ARG A 133 -3.16 0.97 15.80
C ARG A 133 -1.68 1.19 16.08
N MET A 134 -1.22 0.92 17.31
CA MET A 134 0.20 1.05 17.66
C MET A 134 1.07 0.07 16.87
N ALA A 135 0.63 -1.19 16.77
CA ALA A 135 1.31 -2.21 15.97
C ALA A 135 1.34 -1.83 14.48
N PHE A 136 0.23 -1.29 13.95
CA PHE A 136 0.15 -0.80 12.58
C PHE A 136 1.14 0.32 12.31
N ILE A 137 1.13 1.38 13.13
CA ILE A 137 1.99 2.56 12.94
C ILE A 137 3.46 2.14 12.98
N ALA A 138 3.85 1.34 13.97
CA ALA A 138 5.23 0.85 14.10
C ALA A 138 5.66 -0.01 12.89
N ALA A 139 4.79 -0.88 12.39
CA ALA A 139 5.07 -1.69 11.22
C ALA A 139 5.16 -0.85 9.94
N TYR A 140 4.25 0.11 9.76
CA TYR A 140 4.20 1.01 8.61
C TYR A 140 5.44 1.89 8.52
N ASP A 141 5.84 2.54 9.63
CA ASP A 141 7.01 3.42 9.65
C ASP A 141 8.29 2.68 9.27
N ARG A 142 8.46 1.43 9.75
CA ARG A 142 9.59 0.57 9.36
C ARG A 142 9.59 0.24 7.86
N LEU A 143 8.42 -0.09 7.31
CA LEU A 143 8.28 -0.43 5.89
C LEU A 143 8.56 0.77 4.99
N VAL A 144 7.99 1.93 5.34
CA VAL A 144 8.22 3.20 4.63
C VAL A 144 9.69 3.62 4.70
N ALA A 145 10.34 3.53 5.87
CA ALA A 145 11.76 3.83 5.99
C ALA A 145 12.62 2.93 5.09
N THR A 146 12.27 1.64 5.01
CA THR A 146 12.95 0.67 4.14
C THR A 146 12.75 1.02 2.66
N ALA A 147 11.52 1.33 2.25
CA ALA A 147 11.18 1.72 0.89
C ALA A 147 11.88 3.02 0.47
N GLN A 148 11.88 4.03 1.35
CA GLN A 148 12.57 5.31 1.15
C GLN A 148 14.08 5.12 1.02
N SER A 149 14.69 4.30 1.87
CA SER A 149 16.14 4.00 1.79
C SER A 149 16.53 3.29 0.49
N SER A 150 15.59 2.54 -0.09
CA SER A 150 15.76 1.83 -1.37
C SER A 150 15.39 2.68 -2.59
N GLY A 151 14.92 3.92 -2.38
CA GLY A 151 14.47 4.82 -3.45
C GLY A 151 13.16 4.40 -4.13
N VAL A 152 12.37 3.53 -3.49
CA VAL A 152 11.07 3.07 -4.01
C VAL A 152 10.02 4.15 -3.76
N LEU A 153 9.18 4.40 -4.77
CA LEU A 153 8.02 5.28 -4.67
C LEU A 153 6.76 4.49 -4.29
N PRO A 154 5.81 5.10 -3.57
CA PRO A 154 4.57 4.43 -3.21
C PRO A 154 3.77 4.07 -4.46
N GLN A 155 3.42 2.79 -4.58
CA GLN A 155 2.57 2.26 -5.65
C GLN A 155 1.18 2.01 -5.07
N TRP A 156 0.18 2.71 -5.61
CA TRP A 156 -1.20 2.55 -5.20
C TRP A 156 -1.86 1.46 -6.03
N THR A 157 -2.26 0.39 -5.37
CA THR A 157 -2.92 -0.75 -6.00
C THR A 157 -4.32 -0.92 -5.42
N LEU A 158 -5.25 -1.40 -6.25
CA LEU A 158 -6.52 -1.91 -5.75
C LEU A 158 -6.25 -3.12 -4.86
N ARG A 159 -6.94 -3.20 -3.72
CA ARG A 159 -6.94 -4.38 -2.87
C ARG A 159 -7.52 -5.55 -3.66
N ASP A 160 -6.70 -6.56 -3.92
CA ASP A 160 -7.17 -7.82 -4.48
C ASP A 160 -8.14 -8.47 -3.47
N ILE A 161 -9.40 -8.54 -3.86
CA ILE A 161 -10.46 -9.21 -3.12
C ILE A 161 -10.30 -10.73 -3.33
N TYR A 162 -9.22 -11.32 -2.82
CA TYR A 162 -9.21 -12.77 -2.64
C TYR A 162 -10.12 -13.07 -1.45
N PRO A 163 -11.26 -13.77 -1.64
CA PRO A 163 -12.04 -14.21 -0.49
C PRO A 163 -11.13 -15.08 0.37
N ARG A 164 -10.97 -14.74 1.65
CA ARG A 164 -10.33 -15.69 2.56
C ARG A 164 -11.23 -16.93 2.62
N PRO A 165 -10.66 -18.14 2.64
CA PRO A 165 -11.44 -19.35 2.90
C PRO A 165 -12.03 -19.43 4.33
N SER A 166 -12.00 -18.36 5.14
CA SER A 166 -12.34 -18.40 6.57
C SER A 166 -13.70 -17.80 6.95
N ALA A 167 -14.51 -17.33 5.99
CA ALA A 167 -15.87 -16.86 6.27
C ALA A 167 -16.95 -17.86 5.82
N CYS A 168 -16.79 -19.15 6.14
CA CYS A 168 -17.94 -20.06 6.16
C CYS A 168 -18.72 -19.75 7.44
N HIS A 169 -19.80 -18.97 7.28
CA HIS A 169 -20.72 -18.59 8.36
C HIS A 169 -21.17 -19.84 9.15
N ARG A 170 -20.73 -19.95 10.40
CA ARG A 170 -21.07 -21.05 11.33
C ARG A 170 -22.54 -21.03 11.80
N GLN A 171 -23.40 -20.16 11.29
CA GLN A 171 -24.79 -20.12 11.72
C GLN A 171 -25.72 -19.94 10.53
N ARG A 172 -26.29 -21.07 10.08
CA ARG A 172 -27.74 -21.34 9.94
C ARG A 172 -27.96 -22.54 9.01
N TRP A 173 -27.66 -23.76 9.48
CA TRP A 173 -28.14 -25.00 8.87
C TRP A 173 -28.42 -26.02 9.98
N THR A 174 -29.49 -25.78 10.73
CA THR A 174 -30.18 -26.84 11.48
C THR A 174 -31.46 -27.17 10.71
N GLU A 175 -31.61 -28.46 10.39
CA GLU A 175 -32.86 -29.24 10.43
C GLU A 175 -33.58 -29.82 9.21
N GLU A 176 -33.18 -29.66 7.93
CA GLU A 176 -34.00 -30.32 6.87
C GLU A 176 -33.35 -31.29 5.91
N ASN A 177 -32.03 -31.44 5.87
CA ASN A 177 -31.43 -32.42 4.96
C ASN A 177 -30.23 -33.11 5.58
N GLY A 178 -30.46 -34.30 6.13
CA GLY A 178 -29.42 -35.18 6.67
C GLY A 178 -28.34 -35.47 5.63
N MET A 179 -27.23 -34.74 5.70
CA MET A 179 -25.99 -35.06 5.00
C MET A 179 -24.81 -34.89 5.96
N GLU A 180 -24.03 -35.98 6.09
CA GLU A 180 -22.91 -36.09 6.99
C GLU A 180 -21.72 -35.21 6.58
N CYS A 181 -21.00 -34.76 7.61
CA CYS A 181 -19.76 -34.03 7.55
C CYS A 181 -18.64 -34.91 6.95
N TRP A 182 -18.19 -34.62 5.73
CA TRP A 182 -16.95 -35.20 5.21
C TRP A 182 -15.77 -34.23 5.39
N GLN A 183 -15.08 -34.46 6.50
CA GLN A 183 -13.63 -34.50 6.68
C GLN A 183 -12.74 -33.46 5.98
N LYS A 184 -11.99 -32.74 6.82
CA LYS A 184 -10.68 -32.13 6.55
C LYS A 184 -9.91 -32.89 5.45
N PHE A 185 -9.61 -32.23 4.34
CA PHE A 185 -8.40 -32.55 3.58
C PHE A 185 -7.54 -31.32 3.34
N ARG A 186 -6.36 -31.42 3.91
CA ARG A 186 -5.19 -30.56 3.76
C ARG A 186 -4.67 -30.72 2.32
N HIS A 187 -4.22 -29.61 1.74
CA HIS A 187 -3.31 -29.49 0.60
C HIS A 187 -3.87 -29.49 -0.84
N LEU A 188 -3.58 -28.34 -1.49
CA LEU A 188 -3.45 -28.01 -2.93
C LEU A 188 -4.75 -27.59 -3.67
N PRO A 189 -4.86 -26.33 -4.14
CA PRO A 189 -6.01 -25.86 -4.91
C PRO A 189 -5.75 -26.05 -6.41
N GLY A 190 -6.36 -27.07 -7.01
CA GLY A 190 -6.34 -27.30 -8.45
C GLY A 190 -7.57 -28.09 -8.88
N TYR A 191 -8.56 -27.36 -9.40
CA TYR A 191 -9.67 -27.81 -10.27
C TYR A 191 -10.58 -28.96 -9.78
N CYS A 192 -11.86 -28.65 -9.51
CA CYS A 192 -12.91 -29.66 -9.38
C CYS A 192 -13.90 -29.55 -10.54
N TRP A 193 -14.04 -30.64 -11.30
CA TRP A 193 -14.98 -30.82 -12.40
C TRP A 193 -16.39 -31.16 -11.91
N ILE A 194 -17.39 -30.69 -12.65
CA ILE A 194 -18.83 -30.95 -12.42
C ILE A 194 -19.22 -32.34 -12.95
N ARG A 195 -20.04 -33.09 -12.21
CA ARG A 195 -20.91 -34.13 -12.79
C ARG A 195 -22.32 -34.10 -12.15
N LYS A 196 -23.35 -33.85 -12.98
CA LYS A 196 -24.77 -33.96 -12.61
C LYS A 196 -25.16 -35.44 -12.47
N ASN A 197 -26.03 -35.76 -11.52
CA ASN A 197 -26.89 -36.94 -11.63
C ASN A 197 -28.37 -36.57 -11.45
N ASN A 198 -29.12 -36.73 -12.54
CA ASN A 198 -30.57 -36.72 -12.58
C ASN A 198 -31.09 -38.06 -12.02
N GLY A 199 -32.06 -38.05 -11.11
CA GLY A 199 -32.70 -39.27 -10.61
C GLY A 199 -34.13 -39.03 -10.11
N LYS A 200 -35.10 -39.34 -10.98
CA LYS A 200 -36.56 -39.23 -10.81
C LYS A 200 -37.12 -40.01 -9.61
N ARG A 201 -38.15 -39.43 -8.98
CA ARG A 201 -39.14 -40.10 -8.10
C ARG A 201 -39.94 -41.17 -8.84
N ARG A 202 -40.26 -42.31 -8.19
CA ARG A 202 -41.46 -43.12 -8.45
C ARG A 202 -41.95 -43.82 -7.16
N ASN A 203 -43.22 -43.60 -6.85
CA ASN A 203 -44.03 -44.34 -5.88
C ASN A 203 -44.44 -45.71 -6.46
N GLY A 204 -44.69 -46.70 -5.60
CA GLY A 204 -45.31 -47.98 -5.97
C GLY A 204 -45.61 -48.87 -4.76
N THR A 205 -46.89 -49.21 -4.61
CA THR A 205 -47.57 -49.92 -3.51
C THR A 205 -47.47 -51.46 -3.56
N ASN A 206 -47.48 -52.07 -2.37
CA ASN A 206 -48.17 -53.31 -1.93
C ASN A 206 -47.95 -54.66 -2.65
N GLY A 207 -47.66 -55.73 -1.88
CA GLY A 207 -47.66 -57.12 -2.36
C GLY A 207 -47.17 -58.15 -1.33
N ARG A 208 -48.09 -59.01 -0.91
CA ARG A 208 -48.07 -60.13 0.06
C ARG A 208 -47.04 -61.26 -0.14
N ASN A 209 -46.82 -61.98 0.99
CA ASN A 209 -46.55 -63.42 1.21
C ASN A 209 -45.12 -63.96 0.97
N ASP A 210 -44.48 -64.52 2.00
CA ASP A 210 -44.54 -65.97 2.31
C ASP A 210 -43.80 -66.34 3.61
N GLU A 211 -44.31 -67.39 4.26
CA GLU A 211 -43.93 -67.97 5.55
C GLU A 211 -42.56 -68.68 5.54
N HIS A 212 -41.85 -68.68 6.68
CA HIS A 212 -41.46 -69.93 7.34
C HIS A 212 -40.97 -69.69 8.78
N LYS A 213 -41.62 -70.40 9.72
CA LYS A 213 -41.17 -70.66 11.09
C LYS A 213 -39.90 -71.54 11.03
N GLN A 214 -39.02 -71.48 12.03
CA GLN A 214 -38.96 -72.49 13.13
C GLN A 214 -37.62 -72.47 13.90
N THR A 215 -37.74 -72.43 15.24
CA THR A 215 -36.85 -72.93 16.34
C THR A 215 -35.46 -72.31 16.55
N ARG A 216 -35.23 -71.62 17.68
CA ARG A 216 -34.83 -72.11 19.04
C ARG A 216 -33.43 -72.75 19.09
N ASN A 217 -32.49 -72.08 19.75
CA ASN A 217 -32.17 -72.34 21.15
C ASN A 217 -31.66 -71.06 21.83
#